data_AF-A0A6V7P696-F1
#
_entry.id   AF-A0A6V7P696-F1
#
_cell.length_a   1.000
_cell.length_b   1.000
_cell.length_c   1.000
_cell.angle_alpha   90.00
_cell.angle_beta   90.00
_cell.angle_gamma   90.00
#
_symmetry.space_group_name_H-M   'P 1'
#
loop_
_entity.id
_entity.type
_entity.pdbx_description
1 polymer ?
#
loop_
_entity_poly.entity_id
_entity_poly.type
_entity_poly.pdbx_seq_one_letter_code
_entity_poly.pdbx_strand_id
1 'polypeptide(L)'
;MGIFYLYAYGDSQLVIRQIQGIYEVRKPELVPYHTLVLKLVERFAFIEVHHVPRQRNAEADELAKLVAALTLPSEGEVDVRVEKRLLLPPMVDIVSDQLQATEAECSPVEHPNWRLSFIEYLKHGRLPDGPTKRIELRRRLPQYLLHNDILYKKSYEQTWPCCLSG
;
A
#
# COMPACT_ATOMS: atom_id res chain seq x y z
N MET A 1 14.32 -14.37 -19.79
CA MET A 1 14.01 -13.84 -18.44
C MET A 1 15.30 -13.87 -17.63
N GLY A 2 15.70 -12.74 -17.06
CA GLY A 2 17.08 -12.49 -16.61
C GLY A 2 17.19 -12.07 -15.15
N ILE A 3 16.71 -12.89 -14.23
CA ILE A 3 17.06 -12.76 -12.81
C ILE A 3 17.94 -13.96 -12.48
N PHE A 4 19.22 -13.69 -12.24
CA PHE A 4 20.22 -14.71 -11.91
C PHE A 4 20.47 -14.83 -10.41
N TYR A 5 20.21 -13.75 -9.66
CA TYR A 5 20.45 -13.64 -8.22
C TYR A 5 19.13 -13.27 -7.53
N LEU A 6 18.72 -14.06 -6.54
CA LEU A 6 17.46 -13.85 -5.81
C LEU A 6 17.69 -13.87 -4.30
N TYR A 7 17.16 -12.86 -3.60
CA TYR A 7 17.02 -12.87 -2.15
C TYR A 7 15.53 -12.96 -1.82
N ALA A 8 15.11 -14.06 -1.21
CA ALA A 8 13.74 -14.30 -0.81
C ALA A 8 13.58 -14.14 0.70
N TYR A 9 12.54 -13.45 1.14
CA TYR A 9 12.24 -13.22 2.55
C TYR A 9 10.85 -13.75 2.87
N GLY A 10 10.71 -14.45 3.99
CA GLY A 10 9.42 -14.95 4.46
C GLY A 10 9.37 -15.06 5.99
N ASP A 11 8.17 -15.13 6.54
CA ASP A 11 7.92 -15.23 7.98
C ASP A 11 7.63 -16.66 8.46
N SER A 12 7.49 -17.61 7.54
CA SER A 12 7.34 -19.03 7.87
C SER A 12 8.69 -19.71 8.10
N GLN A 13 9.13 -19.74 9.36
CA GLN A 13 10.36 -20.43 9.75
C GLN A 13 10.38 -21.92 9.34
N LEU A 14 9.22 -22.60 9.37
CA LEU A 14 9.10 -24.00 8.95
C LEU A 14 9.50 -24.15 7.48
N VAL A 15 8.85 -23.37 6.59
CA VAL A 15 9.05 -23.45 5.14
C VAL A 15 10.50 -23.11 4.80
N ILE A 16 11.05 -22.06 5.41
CA ILE A 16 12.43 -21.62 5.14
C ILE A 16 13.44 -22.69 5.52
N ARG A 17 13.29 -23.31 6.69
CA ARG A 17 14.18 -24.39 7.14
C ARG A 17 14.03 -25.66 6.30
N GLN A 18 12.85 -25.93 5.75
CA GLN A 18 12.63 -27.04 4.82
C GLN A 18 13.29 -26.80 3.46
N ILE A 19 13.24 -25.57 2.94
CA ILE A 19 13.93 -25.19 1.70
C ILE A 19 15.45 -25.27 1.88
N GLN A 20 15.97 -24.84 3.03
CA GLN A 20 17.39 -24.92 3.38
C GLN A 20 17.88 -26.35 3.67
N GLY A 21 17.00 -27.35 3.69
CA GLY A 21 17.33 -28.73 4.01
C GLY A 21 17.65 -29.00 5.49
N ILE A 22 17.43 -28.02 6.37
CA ILE A 22 17.62 -28.16 7.82
C ILE A 22 16.50 -29.02 8.42
N TYR A 23 15.27 -28.85 7.93
CA TYR A 23 14.10 -29.60 8.38
C TYR A 23 13.57 -30.52 7.28
N GLU A 24 13.16 -31.72 7.69
CA GLU A 24 12.51 -32.68 6.81
C GLU A 24 11.02 -32.33 6.60
N VAL A 25 10.52 -32.60 5.39
CA VAL A 25 9.10 -32.45 5.06
C VAL A 25 8.34 -33.74 5.39
N ARG A 26 7.67 -33.75 6.55
CA ARG A 26 6.93 -34.93 7.03
C ARG A 26 5.50 -35.06 6.49
N LYS A 27 4.87 -33.94 6.13
CA LYS A 27 3.49 -33.95 5.66
C LYS A 27 3.46 -34.28 4.17
N PRO A 28 2.77 -35.34 3.73
CA PRO A 28 2.73 -35.74 2.32
C PRO A 28 2.14 -34.65 1.42
N GLU A 29 1.19 -33.87 1.94
CA GLU A 29 0.59 -32.71 1.25
C GLU A 29 1.61 -31.62 0.89
N LEU A 30 2.70 -31.50 1.66
CA LEU A 30 3.74 -30.47 1.43
C LEU A 30 4.86 -30.94 0.49
N VAL A 31 5.01 -32.25 0.29
CA VAL A 31 6.04 -32.83 -0.60
C VAL A 31 5.97 -32.28 -2.04
N PRO A 32 4.80 -32.18 -2.70
CA PRO A 32 4.76 -31.65 -4.07
C PRO A 32 5.20 -30.17 -4.12
N TYR A 33 4.81 -29.36 -3.14
CA TYR A 33 5.21 -27.95 -3.06
C TYR A 33 6.71 -27.80 -2.83
N HIS A 34 7.28 -28.58 -1.90
CA HIS A 34 8.71 -28.57 -1.62
C HIS A 34 9.53 -28.97 -2.87
N THR A 35 9.11 -30.03 -3.55
CA THR A 35 9.76 -30.47 -4.80
C THR A 35 9.72 -29.39 -5.88
N LEU A 36 8.58 -28.69 -6.02
CA LEU A 36 8.44 -27.60 -6.98
C LEU A 36 9.34 -26.41 -6.64
N VAL A 37 9.44 -26.04 -5.36
CA VAL A 37 10.32 -24.96 -4.92
C VAL A 37 11.79 -25.30 -5.21
N LEU A 38 12.24 -26.53 -4.96
CA LEU A 38 13.61 -26.94 -5.28
C LEU A 38 13.90 -26.84 -6.78
N LYS A 39 12.97 -27.27 -7.65
CA LYS A 39 13.11 -27.09 -9.10
C LYS A 39 13.17 -25.62 -9.52
N LEU A 40 12.48 -24.73 -8.82
CA LEU A 40 12.55 -23.28 -9.10
C LEU A 40 13.87 -22.67 -8.63
N VAL A 41 14.38 -23.11 -7.47
CA VAL A 41 15.69 -22.72 -6.92
C VAL A 41 16.81 -23.01 -7.93
N GLU A 42 16.78 -24.18 -8.58
CA GLU A 42 17.76 -24.57 -9.61
C GLU A 42 17.82 -23.63 -10.83
N ARG A 43 16.80 -22.79 -11.04
CA ARG A 43 16.77 -21.85 -12.18
C ARG A 43 17.57 -20.58 -11.93
N PHE A 44 17.96 -20.31 -10.68
CA PHE A 44 18.75 -19.15 -10.30
C PHE A 44 20.21 -19.54 -10.14
N ALA A 45 21.14 -18.68 -10.61
CA ALA A 45 22.57 -18.89 -10.38
C ALA A 45 22.93 -18.78 -8.90
N PHE A 46 22.18 -17.95 -8.17
CA PHE A 46 22.30 -17.80 -6.73
C PHE A 46 20.94 -17.45 -6.12
N ILE A 47 20.61 -18.12 -5.01
CA ILE A 47 19.43 -17.78 -4.23
C ILE A 47 19.72 -17.93 -2.73
N GLU A 48 19.29 -16.94 -1.97
CA GLU A 48 19.24 -17.01 -0.51
C GLU A 48 17.80 -16.82 -0.02
N VAL A 49 17.42 -17.62 0.95
CA VAL A 49 16.10 -17.56 1.57
C VAL A 49 16.26 -17.26 3.06
N HIS A 50 15.68 -16.15 3.51
CA HIS A 50 15.87 -15.59 4.85
C HIS A 50 14.55 -15.50 5.60
N HIS A 51 14.60 -15.86 6.89
CA HIS A 51 13.48 -15.65 7.79
C HIS A 51 13.45 -14.22 8.30
N VAL A 52 12.28 -13.59 8.23
CA VAL A 52 12.01 -12.27 8.78
C VAL A 52 10.82 -12.31 9.73
N PRO A 53 10.81 -11.49 10.81
CA PRO A 53 9.63 -11.35 11.65
C PRO A 53 8.42 -10.91 10.83
N ARG A 54 7.22 -11.32 11.25
CA ARG A 54 5.96 -11.03 10.55
C ARG A 54 5.73 -9.54 10.27
N GLN A 55 6.16 -8.67 11.18
CA GLN A 55 6.09 -7.21 11.01
C GLN A 55 6.89 -6.71 9.79
N ARG A 56 7.94 -7.43 9.38
CA ARG A 56 8.76 -7.14 8.20
C ARG A 56 8.27 -7.84 6.93
N ASN A 57 7.28 -8.74 7.04
CA ASN A 57 6.60 -9.38 5.90
C ASN A 57 5.18 -8.82 5.68
N ALA A 58 4.87 -7.65 6.25
CA ALA A 58 3.52 -7.10 6.28
C ALA A 58 2.90 -6.95 4.89
N GLU A 59 3.68 -6.55 3.88
CA GLU A 59 3.15 -6.38 2.52
C GLU A 59 2.69 -7.70 1.91
N ALA A 60 3.49 -8.78 2.02
CA ALA A 60 3.11 -10.10 1.54
C ALA A 60 1.94 -10.68 2.34
N ASP A 61 1.89 -10.43 3.64
CA ASP A 61 0.80 -10.83 4.52
C ASP A 61 -0.53 -10.16 4.15
N GLU A 62 -0.52 -8.85 3.91
CA GLU A 62 -1.72 -8.12 3.50
C GLU A 62 -2.22 -8.60 2.15
N LEU A 63 -1.32 -8.92 1.21
CA LEU A 63 -1.68 -9.54 -0.06
C LEU A 63 -2.30 -10.93 0.14
N ALA A 64 -1.70 -11.77 0.98
CA ALA A 64 -2.22 -13.10 1.27
C ALA A 64 -3.62 -13.04 1.94
N LYS A 65 -3.83 -12.10 2.87
CA LYS A 65 -5.14 -11.85 3.50
C LYS A 65 -6.16 -11.33 2.51
N LEU A 66 -5.77 -10.41 1.61
CA LEU A 66 -6.63 -9.90 0.56
C LEU A 66 -7.14 -11.06 -0.29
N VAL A 67 -6.24 -11.90 -0.79
CA VAL A 67 -6.60 -13.07 -1.60
C VAL A 67 -7.47 -14.06 -0.83
N ALA A 68 -7.15 -14.33 0.44
CA ALA A 68 -7.95 -15.22 1.27
C ALA A 68 -9.37 -14.67 1.56
N ALA A 69 -9.53 -13.34 1.58
CA ALA A 69 -10.82 -12.69 1.77
C ALA A 69 -11.65 -12.60 0.48
N LEU A 70 -11.03 -12.77 -0.69
CA LEU A 70 -11.75 -12.82 -1.96
C LEU A 70 -12.46 -14.17 -2.09
N THR A 71 -13.78 -14.12 -2.32
CA THR A 71 -14.53 -15.30 -2.75
C THR A 71 -14.20 -15.60 -4.20
N LEU A 72 -13.07 -16.26 -4.44
CA LEU A 72 -12.66 -16.66 -5.77
C LEU A 72 -13.47 -17.89 -6.22
N PRO A 73 -13.89 -17.96 -7.50
CA PRO A 73 -14.50 -19.16 -8.05
C PRO A 73 -13.54 -20.34 -7.90
N SER A 74 -14.08 -21.54 -7.62
CA SER A 74 -13.27 -22.76 -7.43
C SER A 74 -12.53 -23.20 -8.68
N GLU A 75 -12.97 -22.73 -9.85
CA GLU A 75 -12.36 -23.01 -11.15
C GLU A 75 -12.21 -21.71 -11.95
N GLY A 76 -11.02 -21.52 -12.55
CA GLY A 76 -10.68 -20.36 -13.37
C GLY A 76 -9.48 -19.59 -12.82
N GLU A 77 -8.69 -19.02 -13.74
CA GLU A 77 -7.60 -18.11 -13.40
C GLU A 77 -8.20 -16.70 -13.23
N VAL A 78 -8.05 -16.10 -12.05
CA VAL A 78 -8.51 -14.74 -11.77
C VAL A 78 -7.29 -13.84 -11.62
N ASP A 79 -7.10 -12.93 -12.57
CA ASP A 79 -6.06 -11.92 -12.48
C ASP A 79 -6.49 -10.79 -11.53
N VAL A 80 -5.78 -10.65 -10.41
CA VAL A 80 -6.03 -9.61 -9.40
C VAL A 80 -4.88 -8.60 -9.45
N ARG A 81 -5.12 -7.49 -10.15
CA ARG A 81 -4.15 -6.39 -10.21
C ARG A 81 -4.18 -5.55 -8.93
N VAL A 82 -3.14 -5.67 -8.10
CA VAL A 82 -2.97 -4.84 -6.91
C VAL A 82 -2.06 -3.66 -7.22
N GLU A 83 -2.58 -2.45 -7.13
CA GLU A 83 -1.79 -1.22 -7.29
C GLU A 83 -1.51 -0.56 -5.95
N LYS A 84 -0.22 -0.40 -5.63
CA LYS A 84 0.22 0.37 -4.46
C LYS A 84 0.09 1.85 -4.78
N ARG A 85 -0.99 2.48 -4.32
CA ARG A 85 -1.10 3.95 -4.35
C ARG A 85 -0.27 4.52 -3.19
N LEU A 86 0.91 5.04 -3.50
CA LEU A 86 1.72 5.84 -2.58
C LEU A 86 0.98 7.16 -2.29
N LEU A 87 0.16 7.15 -1.24
CA LEU A 87 -0.21 8.40 -0.55
C LEU A 87 1.02 8.84 0.26
N LEU A 88 1.34 10.15 0.26
CA LEU A 88 2.60 10.64 0.84
C LEU A 88 2.89 10.02 2.23
N PRO A 89 4.16 9.68 2.52
CA PRO A 89 4.53 9.14 3.81
C PRO A 89 4.19 10.13 4.94
N PRO A 90 3.87 9.63 6.15
CA PRO A 90 3.76 10.50 7.31
C PRO A 90 5.15 11.07 7.61
N MET A 91 5.33 12.38 7.50
CA MET A 91 6.44 13.03 8.20
C MET A 91 6.10 12.99 9.69
N VAL A 92 6.86 12.20 10.45
CA VAL A 92 6.94 12.33 11.90
C VAL A 92 7.80 13.56 12.17
N ASP A 93 7.20 14.74 12.01
CA ASP A 93 7.77 15.93 12.60
C ASP A 93 7.36 15.91 14.07
N ILE A 94 8.35 15.70 14.93
CA ILE A 94 8.28 15.93 16.36
C ILE A 94 7.97 17.43 16.51
N VAL A 95 6.69 17.79 16.54
CA VAL A 95 6.29 19.10 17.03
C VAL A 95 6.29 18.97 18.55
N SER A 96 7.40 19.37 19.15
CA SER A 96 7.46 19.70 20.56
C SER A 96 6.28 20.61 20.90
N ASP A 97 5.62 20.18 21.96
CA ASP A 97 4.84 20.94 22.93
C ASP A 97 4.70 22.45 22.68
N GLN A 98 3.46 22.91 22.85
CA GLN A 98 2.98 24.29 22.91
C GLN A 98 2.59 24.97 21.59
N LEU A 99 1.27 25.04 21.33
CA LEU A 99 0.67 26.29 20.86
C LEU A 99 -0.81 26.36 21.23
N GLN A 100 -1.11 27.42 21.97
CA GLN A 100 -2.39 27.74 22.59
C GLN A 100 -3.49 28.00 21.56
N ALA A 101 -4.71 27.62 21.90
CA ALA A 101 -5.90 27.99 21.16
C ALA A 101 -6.14 29.50 21.31
N THR A 102 -6.02 30.25 20.22
CA THR A 102 -6.53 31.63 20.12
C THR A 102 -7.69 31.69 19.15
N GLU A 103 -8.74 32.35 19.62
CA GLU A 103 -10.06 32.48 19.02
C GLU A 103 -10.02 33.21 17.67
N ALA A 104 -10.94 32.81 16.79
CA ALA A 104 -11.02 33.21 15.40
C ALA A 104 -11.75 34.55 15.23
N GLU A 105 -11.08 35.53 14.61
CA GLU A 105 -11.72 36.68 13.99
C GLU A 105 -12.05 36.36 12.51
N CYS A 106 -13.33 36.48 12.16
CA CYS A 106 -13.83 36.29 10.81
C CYS A 106 -13.61 37.55 9.97
N SER A 107 -12.97 37.38 8.82
CA SER A 107 -12.93 38.37 7.73
C SER A 107 -13.48 37.75 6.42
N PRO A 108 -13.90 38.57 5.44
CA PRO A 108 -14.92 38.21 4.46
C PRO A 108 -14.49 37.10 3.49
N VAL A 109 -15.50 36.29 3.16
CA VAL A 109 -15.43 35.08 2.36
C VAL A 109 -15.14 35.39 0.88
N GLU A 110 -13.86 35.43 0.50
CA GLU A 110 -13.47 34.83 -0.78
C GLU A 110 -13.27 33.34 -0.49
N HIS A 111 -14.28 32.51 -0.72
CA HIS A 111 -14.13 31.06 -0.58
C HIS A 111 -13.03 30.61 -1.56
N PRO A 112 -11.80 30.30 -1.10
CA PRO A 112 -10.81 29.72 -1.98
C PRO A 112 -11.40 28.35 -2.31
N ASN A 113 -11.75 28.12 -3.58
CA ASN A 113 -12.35 26.88 -4.04
C ASN A 113 -11.54 25.74 -3.44
N TRP A 114 -12.10 25.03 -2.45
CA TRP A 114 -11.36 24.11 -1.59
C TRP A 114 -10.60 23.04 -2.40
N ARG A 115 -11.07 22.79 -3.64
CA ARG A 115 -10.46 21.94 -4.65
C ARG A 115 -9.06 22.39 -5.06
N LEU A 116 -8.78 23.69 -5.07
CA LEU A 116 -7.47 24.24 -5.45
C LEU A 116 -6.37 23.65 -4.56
N SER A 117 -6.59 23.55 -3.25
CA SER A 117 -5.61 22.91 -2.36
C SER A 117 -5.38 21.43 -2.67
N PHE A 118 -6.38 20.71 -3.20
CA PHE A 118 -6.21 19.32 -3.64
C PHE A 118 -5.52 19.25 -5.01
N ILE A 119 -5.88 20.13 -5.95
CA ILE A 119 -5.32 20.17 -7.30
C ILE A 119 -3.85 20.62 -7.25
N GLU A 120 -3.54 21.69 -6.53
CA GLU A 120 -2.16 22.19 -6.34
C GLU A 120 -1.27 21.14 -5.68
N TYR A 121 -1.80 20.42 -4.70
CA TYR A 121 -1.07 19.34 -4.06
C TYR A 121 -0.87 18.15 -5.01
N LEU A 122 -1.91 17.71 -5.72
CA LEU A 122 -1.85 16.54 -6.61
C LEU A 122 -1.07 16.81 -7.92
N LYS A 123 -1.06 18.05 -8.42
CA LYS A 123 -0.28 18.45 -9.62
C LYS A 123 1.14 18.89 -9.30
N HIS A 124 1.30 19.69 -8.25
CA HIS A 124 2.52 20.47 -8.00
C HIS A 124 3.18 20.14 -6.65
N GLY A 125 2.58 19.28 -5.82
CA GLY A 125 3.10 18.93 -4.50
C GLY A 125 3.04 20.08 -3.48
N ARG A 126 2.30 21.17 -3.78
CA ARG A 126 2.21 22.34 -2.90
C ARG A 126 1.24 22.09 -1.76
N LEU A 127 1.62 22.44 -0.54
CA LEU A 127 0.78 22.31 0.64
C LEU A 127 0.06 23.63 0.96
N PRO A 128 -1.18 23.57 1.49
CA PRO A 128 -1.87 24.76 1.95
C PRO A 128 -1.21 25.37 3.19
N ASP A 129 -1.37 26.68 3.33
CA ASP A 129 -0.89 27.44 4.49
C ASP A 129 -1.74 27.16 5.72
N GLY A 130 -1.06 26.79 6.80
CA GLY A 130 -1.66 26.53 8.10
C GLY A 130 -1.82 25.04 8.44
N PRO A 131 -1.58 24.66 9.71
CA PRO A 131 -1.59 23.26 10.14
C PRO A 131 -2.97 22.60 10.00
N THR A 132 -4.05 23.34 10.29
CA THR A 132 -5.42 22.83 10.19
C THR A 132 -5.81 22.44 8.77
N LYS A 133 -5.47 23.27 7.76
CA LYS A 133 -5.76 22.99 6.36
C LYS A 133 -4.98 21.78 5.85
N ARG A 134 -3.73 21.59 6.32
CA ARG A 134 -2.90 20.42 6.00
C ARG A 134 -3.47 19.13 6.60
N ILE A 135 -3.92 19.18 7.86
CA ILE A 135 -4.59 18.04 8.53
C ILE A 135 -5.89 17.68 7.81
N GLU A 136 -6.70 18.68 7.44
CA GLU A 136 -7.95 18.45 6.73
C GLU A 136 -7.71 17.87 5.33
N LEU A 137 -6.76 18.42 4.58
CA LEU A 137 -6.33 17.89 3.28
C LEU A 137 -5.92 16.43 3.45
N ARG A 138 -5.06 16.10 4.43
CA ARG A 138 -4.61 14.73 4.71
C ARG A 138 -5.77 13.78 5.01
N ARG A 139 -6.74 14.21 5.82
CA ARG A 139 -7.92 13.38 6.17
C ARG A 139 -8.77 13.06 4.94
N ARG A 140 -8.89 14.00 4.01
CA ARG A 140 -9.81 13.93 2.87
C ARG A 140 -9.16 13.37 1.61
N LEU A 141 -7.87 13.59 1.41
CA LEU A 141 -7.09 13.25 0.20
C LEU A 141 -7.28 11.80 -0.30
N PRO A 142 -7.37 10.75 0.55
CA PRO A 142 -7.57 9.38 0.07
C PRO A 142 -8.87 9.17 -0.71
N GLN A 143 -9.85 10.05 -0.51
CA GLN A 143 -11.13 10.03 -1.22
C GLN A 143 -11.08 10.75 -2.57
N TYR A 144 -9.94 11.32 -2.97
CA TYR A 144 -9.85 12.11 -4.19
C TYR A 144 -8.78 11.56 -5.15
N LEU A 145 -9.01 11.76 -6.44
CA LEU A 145 -8.11 11.39 -7.53
C LEU A 145 -8.06 12.53 -8.54
N LEU A 146 -6.89 12.89 -9.04
CA LEU A 146 -6.75 13.85 -10.13
C LEU A 146 -6.41 13.10 -11.43
N HIS A 147 -7.20 13.31 -12.47
CA HIS A 147 -6.97 12.74 -13.80
C HIS A 147 -7.37 13.76 -14.88
N ASN A 148 -6.48 14.01 -15.86
CA ASN A 148 -6.66 15.04 -16.90
C ASN A 148 -7.12 16.40 -16.34
N ASP A 149 -6.46 16.86 -15.27
CA ASP A 149 -6.76 18.12 -14.58
C ASP A 149 -8.14 18.19 -13.90
N ILE A 150 -8.90 17.09 -13.89
CA ILE A 150 -10.21 16.98 -13.25
C ILE A 150 -10.07 16.22 -11.92
N LEU A 151 -10.65 16.79 -10.86
CA LEU A 151 -10.67 16.18 -9.52
C LEU A 151 -11.91 15.27 -9.37
N TYR A 152 -11.67 13.99 -9.12
CA TYR A 152 -12.68 12.96 -8.89
C TYR A 152 -12.78 12.65 -7.40
N LYS A 153 -13.98 12.33 -6.91
CA LYS A 153 -14.22 11.87 -5.53
C LYS A 153 -14.65 10.41 -5.56
N LYS A 154 -14.04 9.58 -4.74
CA LYS A 154 -14.41 8.16 -4.56
C LYS A 154 -15.82 8.07 -3.96
N SER A 155 -16.73 7.39 -4.66
CA SER A 155 -18.04 7.04 -4.13
C SER A 155 -17.98 5.81 -3.22
N TYR A 156 -19.05 5.55 -2.47
CA TYR A 156 -19.19 4.34 -1.66
C TYR A 156 -19.17 3.06 -2.51
N GLU A 157 -19.64 3.15 -3.76
CA GLU A 157 -19.70 2.05 -4.73
C GLU A 157 -18.41 1.93 -5.58
N GLN A 158 -17.30 2.55 -5.14
CA GLN A 158 -16.01 2.54 -5.84
C GLN A 158 -16.02 3.14 -7.26
N THR A 159 -17.10 3.82 -7.65
CA THR A 159 -17.13 4.65 -8.86
C THR A 159 -16.45 6.00 -8.61
N TRP A 160 -15.89 6.61 -9.65
CA TRP A 160 -15.18 7.90 -9.58
C TRP A 160 -16.00 9.01 -10.26
N PRO A 161 -17.05 9.57 -9.63
CA PRO A 161 -17.74 10.73 -10.16
C PRO A 161 -16.87 12.00 -10.11
N CYS A 162 -16.96 12.84 -11.15
CA CYS A 162 -16.33 14.15 -11.21
C CYS A 162 -16.85 15.04 -10.07
N CYS A 163 -15.96 15.81 -9.42
CA CYS A 163 -16.39 16.83 -8.49
C CYS A 163 -16.98 18.02 -9.25
N LEU A 164 -18.30 18.29 -9.10
CA LEU A 164 -18.97 19.42 -9.77
C LEU A 164 -18.46 20.78 -9.30
N SER A 165 -17.93 21.60 -10.21
CA SER A 165 -17.62 23.02 -9.98
C SER A 165 -18.80 23.72 -9.29
N GLY A 166 -18.52 24.36 -8.16
CA GLY A 166 -19.43 25.28 -7.50
C GLY A 166 -18.95 26.70 -7.76
#